data_AF-A0A2K3MG58-F1
#
_entry.id   AF-A0A2K3MG58-F1
#
_cell.length_a   1.000
_cell.length_b   1.000
_cell.length_c   1.000
_cell.angle_alpha   90.00
_cell.angle_beta   90.00
_cell.angle_gamma   90.00
#
_symmetry.space_group_name_H-M   'P 1'
#
loop_
_entity.id
_entity.type
_entity.pdbx_description
1 polymer ?
#
loop_
_entity_poly.entity_id
_entity_poly.type
_entity_poly.pdbx_seq_one_letter_code
_entity_poly.pdbx_strand_id
1 'polypeptide(L)'
;MFNQERLMHYQVEPSWNYFMRLKTMEEDQMERIMRLVSQSAVVIFSISSCCMCHAMKSLFCGMGVNAMVHEVDEDPKGKEMERALM
;
A
#
# COMPACT_ATOMS: atom_id res chain seq x y z
N MET A 1 -46.17 0.84 2.90
CA MET A 1 -44.93 0.46 2.17
C MET A 1 -44.23 1.77 1.81
N PHE A 2 -42.92 1.83 2.02
CA PHE A 2 -42.07 3.03 2.21
C PHE A 2 -42.24 3.69 3.61
N ASN A 3 -41.21 4.12 4.33
CA ASN A 3 -39.94 4.64 3.84
C ASN A 3 -38.74 4.34 4.74
N GLN A 4 -37.63 4.08 4.06
CA GLN A 4 -36.30 3.74 4.56
C GLN A 4 -35.54 5.01 4.97
N GLU A 5 -36.00 5.69 6.03
CA GLU A 5 -35.42 6.98 6.46
C GLU A 5 -35.02 7.01 7.93
N ARG A 6 -34.76 5.84 8.55
CA ARG A 6 -34.44 5.78 9.99
C ARG A 6 -33.09 5.16 10.34
N LEU A 7 -32.07 5.45 9.54
CA LEU A 7 -30.66 5.17 9.88
C LEU A 7 -29.71 6.32 9.49
N MET A 8 -30.16 7.59 9.61
CA MET A 8 -29.28 8.77 9.50
C MET A 8 -29.37 9.70 10.73
N HIS A 9 -29.71 9.13 11.87
CA HIS A 9 -29.52 9.77 13.18
C HIS A 9 -28.58 8.91 14.04
N TYR A 10 -27.37 8.67 13.54
CA TYR A 10 -26.27 8.26 14.40
C TYR A 10 -25.28 9.42 14.39
N GLN A 11 -25.01 9.98 15.57
CA GLN A 11 -24.00 11.02 15.75
C GLN A 11 -22.73 10.61 15.00
N VAL A 12 -22.28 11.43 14.05
CA VAL A 12 -20.97 11.25 13.44
C VAL A 12 -19.94 11.58 14.53
N GLU A 13 -19.58 10.55 15.29
CA GLU A 13 -18.48 10.58 16.22
C GLU A 13 -17.21 11.04 15.46
N PRO A 14 -16.33 11.86 16.05
CA PRO A 14 -15.02 12.19 15.47
C PRO A 14 -14.25 10.93 15.03
N SER A 15 -14.49 9.83 15.74
CA SER A 15 -13.99 8.49 15.46
C SER A 15 -14.39 7.97 14.07
N TRP A 16 -15.62 8.20 13.59
CA TRP A 16 -16.05 7.73 12.27
C TRP A 16 -15.34 8.48 11.15
N ASN A 17 -15.17 9.79 11.24
CA ASN A 17 -14.41 10.54 10.24
C ASN A 17 -12.92 10.15 10.23
N TYR A 18 -12.34 9.90 11.41
CA TYR A 18 -10.97 9.39 11.53
C TYR A 18 -10.84 7.99 10.92
N PHE A 19 -11.77 7.10 11.25
CA PHE A 19 -11.84 5.74 10.71
C PHE A 19 -12.02 5.73 9.19
N MET A 20 -12.95 6.54 8.67
CA MET A 20 -13.14 6.69 7.23
C MET A 20 -11.88 7.24 6.55
N ARG A 21 -11.18 8.22 7.15
CA ARG A 21 -9.92 8.74 6.62
C ARG A 21 -8.81 7.70 6.60
N LEU A 22 -8.64 6.91 7.66
CA LEU A 22 -7.69 5.80 7.69
C LEU A 22 -8.00 4.81 6.56
N LYS A 23 -9.26 4.40 6.45
CA LYS A 23 -9.72 3.47 5.43
C LYS A 23 -9.44 3.98 4.01
N THR A 24 -9.72 5.25 3.72
CA THR A 24 -9.43 5.86 2.42
C THR A 24 -7.92 5.94 2.14
N MET A 25 -7.09 6.18 3.15
CA MET A 25 -5.63 6.22 2.98
C MET A 25 -5.04 4.85 2.67
N GLU A 26 -5.56 3.79 3.31
CA GLU A 26 -5.19 2.40 3.02
C GLU A 26 -5.62 1.98 1.60
N GLU A 27 -6.83 2.36 1.19
CA GLU A 27 -7.33 2.12 -0.19
C GLU A 27 -6.45 2.84 -1.24
N ASP A 28 -6.06 4.11 -1.02
CA ASP A 28 -5.14 4.85 -1.91
C ASP A 28 -3.77 4.17 -2.05
N GLN A 29 -3.21 3.67 -0.94
CA GLN A 29 -1.91 2.99 -0.99
C GLN A 29 -2.00 1.65 -1.70
N MET A 30 -3.06 0.87 -1.45
CA MET A 30 -3.26 -0.40 -2.17
C MET A 30 -3.45 -0.17 -3.67
N GLU A 31 -4.23 0.82 -4.08
CA GLU A 31 -4.38 1.18 -5.49
C GLU A 31 -3.02 1.56 -6.12
N ARG A 32 -2.20 2.33 -5.39
CA ARG A 32 -0.84 2.67 -5.83
C ARG A 32 0.04 1.43 -6.00
N ILE A 33 0.02 0.49 -5.05
CA ILE A 33 0.74 -0.78 -5.14
C ILE A 33 0.26 -1.58 -6.35
N MET A 34 -1.06 -1.70 -6.55
CA MET A 34 -1.66 -2.38 -7.71
C MET A 34 -1.18 -1.79 -9.04
N ARG A 35 -1.08 -0.46 -9.12
CA ARG A 35 -0.57 0.22 -10.32
C ARG A 35 0.91 -0.05 -10.57
N LEU A 36 1.73 -0.18 -9.52
CA LEU A 36 3.16 -0.52 -9.65
C LEU A 36 3.32 -1.97 -10.12
N VAL A 37 2.63 -2.92 -9.48
CA VAL A 37 2.71 -4.35 -9.85
C VAL A 37 2.13 -4.64 -11.22
N SER A 38 1.19 -3.83 -11.71
CA SER A 38 0.65 -3.99 -13.06
C SER A 38 1.64 -3.62 -14.17
N GLN A 39 2.73 -2.90 -13.86
CA GLN A 39 3.70 -2.43 -14.85
C GLN A 39 4.84 -3.44 -15.11
N SER A 40 5.08 -4.37 -14.20
CA SER A 40 6.22 -5.29 -14.27
C SER A 40 5.83 -6.70 -13.81
N ALA A 41 6.42 -7.73 -14.44
CA ALA A 41 6.18 -9.12 -14.06
C ALA A 41 6.63 -9.42 -12.61
N VAL A 42 7.66 -8.72 -12.14
CA VAL A 42 8.15 -8.81 -10.76
C VAL A 42 8.40 -7.39 -10.25
N VAL A 43 7.86 -7.08 -9.07
CA VAL A 43 8.15 -5.86 -8.32
C VAL A 43 8.70 -6.25 -6.96
N ILE A 44 9.80 -5.62 -6.56
CA ILE A 44 10.47 -5.80 -5.28
C ILE A 44 10.31 -4.50 -4.49
N PHE A 45 9.50 -4.55 -3.45
CA PHE A 45 9.48 -3.50 -2.43
C PHE A 45 10.61 -3.78 -1.43
N SER A 46 11.53 -2.85 -1.28
CA SER A 46 12.73 -3.03 -0.46
C SER A 46 12.99 -1.88 0.48
N ILE A 47 13.88 -2.13 1.44
CA ILE A 47 14.47 -1.12 2.31
C ILE A 47 15.92 -0.94 1.88
N SER A 48 16.34 0.31 1.62
CA SER A 48 17.67 0.64 1.11
C SER A 48 18.79 0.16 2.04
N SER A 49 18.56 0.20 3.35
CA SER A 49 19.54 -0.16 4.39
C SER A 49 19.53 -1.65 4.79
N CYS A 50 18.79 -2.51 4.09
CA CYS A 50 18.64 -3.92 4.44
C CYS A 50 19.55 -4.84 3.61
N CYS A 51 20.44 -5.59 4.26
CA CYS A 51 21.35 -6.55 3.60
C CYS A 51 20.60 -7.69 2.89
N MET A 52 19.45 -8.12 3.41
CA MET A 52 18.62 -9.14 2.77
C MET A 52 17.96 -8.61 1.50
N CYS A 53 17.58 -7.33 1.46
CA CYS A 53 17.06 -6.71 0.25
C CYS A 53 18.12 -6.70 -0.86
N HIS A 54 19.39 -6.43 -0.55
CA HIS A 54 20.49 -6.54 -1.52
C HIS A 54 20.69 -7.96 -2.04
N ALA A 55 20.58 -8.97 -1.17
CA ALA A 55 20.66 -10.38 -1.56
C ALA A 55 19.52 -10.76 -2.52
N MET A 56 18.29 -10.36 -2.22
CA MET A 56 17.13 -10.60 -3.08
C MET A 56 17.25 -9.91 -4.43
N LYS A 57 17.63 -8.62 -4.47
CA LYS A 57 17.89 -7.89 -5.73
C LYS A 57 18.93 -8.60 -6.59
N SER A 58 20.04 -9.02 -5.97
CA SER A 58 21.12 -9.76 -6.65
C SER A 58 20.65 -11.12 -7.17
N LEU A 59 19.82 -11.84 -6.40
CA LEU A 59 19.26 -13.12 -6.80
C LEU A 59 18.39 -13.00 -8.05
N PHE A 60 17.42 -12.07 -8.06
CA PHE A 60 16.54 -11.87 -9.22
C PHE A 60 17.32 -11.39 -10.45
N CYS A 61 18.30 -10.51 -10.26
CA CYS A 61 19.20 -10.07 -11.32
C CYS A 61 20.02 -11.25 -11.88
N GLY A 62 20.57 -12.10 -11.01
CA GLY A 62 21.33 -13.30 -11.40
C GLY A 62 20.48 -14.35 -12.14
N MET A 63 19.17 -14.35 -11.93
CA MET A 63 18.21 -15.18 -12.68
C MET A 63 17.81 -14.58 -14.04
N GLY A 64 18.30 -13.37 -14.39
CA GLY A 64 17.92 -12.67 -15.61
C GLY A 64 16.50 -12.11 -15.59
N VAL A 65 15.90 -11.96 -14.40
CA VAL A 65 14.56 -11.38 -14.25
C VAL A 65 14.66 -9.86 -14.26
N ASN A 66 13.87 -9.20 -15.11
CA ASN A 66 13.71 -7.75 -15.07
C ASN A 66 12.73 -7.37 -13.95
N ALA A 67 13.23 -7.36 -12.71
CA ALA A 67 12.47 -6.93 -11.55
C ALA A 67 12.53 -5.42 -11.37
N MET A 68 11.39 -4.79 -11.12
CA MET A 68 11.30 -3.38 -10.73
C MET A 68 11.51 -3.26 -9.22
N VAL A 69 12.45 -2.43 -8.78
CA VAL A 69 12.76 -2.23 -7.36
C VAL A 69 12.20 -0.89 -6.91
N HIS A 70 11.44 -0.88 -5.81
CA HIS A 70 10.92 0.33 -5.17
C HIS A 70 11.41 0.39 -3.73
N GLU A 71 12.29 1.34 -3.42
CA GLU A 71 12.77 1.56 -2.04
C GLU A 71 11.68 2.26 -1.24
N VAL A 72 11.05 1.53 -0.33
CA VAL A 72 9.93 2.00 0.49
C VAL A 72 10.39 3.04 1.50
N ASP A 73 11.61 2.91 2.03
CA ASP A 73 12.18 3.84 3.01
C ASP A 73 12.61 5.20 2.44
N GLU A 74 12.76 5.29 1.12
CA GLU A 74 13.03 6.55 0.41
C GLU A 74 11.74 7.25 -0.05
N ASP A 75 10.59 6.55 -0.05
CA ASP A 75 9.30 7.13 -0.44
C ASP A 75 8.72 7.97 0.72
N PRO A 76 8.27 9.21 0.45
CA PRO A 76 7.64 10.04 1.49
C PRO A 76 6.36 9.43 2.07
N LYS A 77 5.70 8.51 1.33
CA LYS A 77 4.56 7.70 1.80
C LYS A 77 4.97 6.25 2.13
N GLY A 78 6.25 6.03 2.40
CA GLY A 78 6.82 4.72 2.63
C GLY A 78 6.15 3.95 3.77
N LYS A 79 5.86 4.63 4.88
CA LYS A 79 5.22 4.02 6.06
C LYS A 79 3.80 3.53 5.77
N GLU A 80 3.04 4.31 5.02
CA GLU A 80 1.68 3.94 4.62
C GLU A 80 1.72 2.78 3.60
N MET A 81 2.68 2.80 2.68
CA MET A 81 2.90 1.72 1.73
C MET A 81 3.32 0.43 2.44
N GLU A 82 4.24 0.51 3.40
CA GLU A 82 4.66 -0.62 4.23
C GLU A 82 3.47 -1.24 4.97
N ARG A 83 2.59 -0.42 5.55
CA ARG A 83 1.36 -0.89 6.20
C ARG A 83 0.41 -1.60 5.22
N ALA A 84 0.30 -1.11 3.99
CA ALA A 84 -0.54 -1.73 2.98
C ALA A 84 0.05 -3.03 2.40
N LEU A 85 1.36 -3.28 2.58
CA LEU A 85 2.06 -4.49 2.15
C LEU A 85 2.05 -5.61 3.21
N MET A 86 1.75 -5.31 4.49
CA MET A 86 1.65 -6.29 5.59
C MET A 86 0.21 -6.73 5.84
#